data_AF-A0A7X2NY06-F1
#
_entry.id   AF-A0A7X2NY06-F1
#
_cell.length_a   1.000
_cell.length_b   1.000
_cell.length_c   1.000
_cell.angle_alpha   90.00
_cell.angle_beta   90.00
_cell.angle_gamma   90.00
#
_symmetry.space_group_name_H-M   'P 1'
#
loop_
_entity.id
_entity.type
_entity.pdbx_description
1 polymer ?
#
loop_
_entity_poly.entity_id
_entity_poly.type
_entity_poly.pdbx_seq_one_letter_code
_entity_poly.pdbx_strand_id
1 'polypeptide(L)' 'MTFIEYLRMPQSWEPEFASFVKDALGDRNMLDIRAWVDLRAYLKRKGDRDAMIAARFVWGCYQAARDDEPLV' A
#
# COMPACT_ATOMS: atom_id res chain seq x y z
N MET A 1 -10.41 -0.01 8.58
CA MET A 1 -9.72 0.79 7.53
C MET A 1 -9.34 -0.03 6.28
N THR A 2 -9.44 0.54 5.06
CA THR A 2 -8.94 -0.04 3.79
C THR A 2 -7.49 0.34 3.49
N PHE A 3 -6.84 -0.35 2.54
CA PHE A 3 -5.45 -0.04 2.17
C PHE A 3 -5.29 1.37 1.58
N ILE A 4 -6.19 1.79 0.69
CA ILE A 4 -6.13 3.13 0.10
C ILE A 4 -6.40 4.22 1.15
N GLU A 5 -7.30 3.99 2.10
CA GLU A 5 -7.52 4.92 3.20
C GLU A 5 -6.26 5.05 4.07
N TYR A 6 -5.60 3.92 4.37
CA TYR A 6 -4.34 3.92 5.09
C TYR A 6 -3.25 4.73 4.38
N LEU A 7 -3.11 4.58 3.05
CA LEU A 7 -2.14 5.35 2.26
C LEU A 7 -2.40 6.87 2.29
N ARG A 8 -3.65 7.29 2.49
CA ARG A 8 -4.03 8.72 2.58
C ARG A 8 -3.78 9.33 3.95
N MET A 9 -3.55 8.51 4.99
CA MET A 9 -3.26 9.02 6.32
C MET A 9 -1.89 9.73 6.32
N PRO A 10 -1.73 10.80 7.12
CA PRO A 10 -0.43 11.44 7.29
C PRO A 10 0.53 10.44 7.94
N GLN A 11 1.55 10.06 7.18
CA GLN A 11 2.58 9.10 7.58
C GLN A 11 3.96 9.69 7.24
N SER A 12 4.95 9.47 8.10
CA SER A 12 6.34 9.82 7.80
C SER A 12 6.99 8.65 7.06
N TRP A 13 6.85 8.63 5.74
CA TRP A 13 7.49 7.63 4.88
C TRP A 13 8.93 8.03 4.55
N GLU A 14 9.84 7.05 4.59
CA GLU A 14 11.16 7.22 3.96
C GLU A 14 11.00 7.45 2.45
N PRO A 15 11.94 8.15 1.77
CA PRO A 15 11.81 8.56 0.38
C PRO A 15 11.46 7.42 -0.59
N GLU A 16 12.04 6.24 -0.40
CA GLU A 16 11.75 5.05 -1.21
C GLU A 16 10.29 4.58 -1.10
N PHE A 17 9.68 4.71 0.07
CA PHE A 17 8.28 4.33 0.30
C PHE A 17 7.34 5.46 -0.12
N ALA A 18 7.75 6.72 0.07
CA ALA A 18 6.97 7.89 -0.30
C ALA A 18 6.68 7.93 -1.81
N SER A 19 7.64 7.52 -2.65
CA SER A 19 7.43 7.40 -4.10
C SER A 19 6.34 6.40 -4.43
N PHE A 20 6.42 5.19 -3.85
CA PHE A 20 5.39 4.16 -4.04
C PHE A 20 4.01 4.65 -3.60
N VAL A 21 3.89 5.29 -2.44
CA VAL A 21 2.61 5.80 -1.93
C VAL A 21 2.03 6.87 -2.84
N LYS A 22 2.87 7.78 -3.34
CA LYS A 22 2.44 8.81 -4.28
C LYS A 22 1.94 8.21 -5.60
N ASP A 23 2.66 7.23 -6.14
CA ASP A 23 2.27 6.54 -7.37
C ASP A 23 1.00 5.72 -7.19
N ALA A 24 0.84 5.07 -6.04
CA ALA A 24 -0.36 4.32 -5.66
C ALA A 24 -1.59 5.22 -5.56
N LEU A 25 -1.47 6.38 -4.91
CA LEU A 25 -2.56 7.35 -4.75
C LEU A 25 -2.91 8.06 -6.06
N GLY A 26 -1.94 8.22 -6.98
CA GLY A 26 -2.13 8.82 -8.29
C GLY A 26 -2.72 7.87 -9.33
N ASP A 27 -2.70 6.56 -9.10
CA ASP A 27 -3.16 5.56 -10.07
C ASP A 27 -4.66 5.28 -9.96
N ARG A 28 -5.41 5.72 -10.98
CA ARG A 28 -6.86 5.50 -11.06
C ARG A 28 -7.25 4.02 -11.21
N ASN A 29 -6.32 3.15 -11.60
CA ASN A 29 -6.55 1.72 -11.73
C ASN A 29 -6.21 0.94 -10.46
N MET A 30 -5.71 1.62 -9.42
CA MET A 30 -5.47 0.97 -8.15
C MET A 30 -6.80 0.71 -7.45
N LEU A 31 -7.27 -0.53 -7.59
CA LEU A 31 -8.49 -1.02 -6.96
C LEU A 31 -8.37 -1.01 -5.43
N ASP A 32 -9.51 -1.13 -4.73
CA ASP A 32 -9.54 -1.36 -3.28
C ASP A 32 -8.92 -2.73 -2.97
N ILE A 33 -7.59 -2.77 -2.82
CA ILE A 33 -6.84 -3.99 -2.63
C ILE A 33 -7.01 -4.50 -1.20
N ARG A 34 -7.62 -5.68 -1.07
CA ARG A 34 -7.94 -6.29 0.23
C ARG A 34 -6.97 -7.38 0.66
N ALA A 35 -6.19 -7.93 -0.28
CA ALA A 35 -5.20 -8.96 0.01
C ALA A 35 -3.86 -8.67 -0.67
N TRP A 36 -2.78 -9.12 -0.01
CA TRP A 36 -1.42 -9.01 -0.54
C TRP A 36 -1.27 -9.67 -1.93
N VAL A 37 -1.96 -10.78 -2.16
CA VAL A 37 -1.92 -11.49 -3.45
C VAL A 37 -2.40 -10.60 -4.61
N ASP A 38 -3.42 -9.77 -4.37
CA ASP A 38 -3.97 -8.86 -5.37
C ASP A 38 -3.02 -7.68 -5.61
N LEU A 39 -2.42 -7.13 -4.54
CA LEU A 39 -1.40 -6.08 -4.64
C LEU A 39 -0.19 -6.57 -5.44
N ARG A 40 0.28 -7.77 -5.12
CA ARG A 40 1.40 -8.41 -5.83
C ARG A 40 1.07 -8.66 -7.30
N ALA A 41 -0.13 -9.14 -7.61
CA ALA A 41 -0.56 -9.39 -8.99
C ALA A 41 -0.71 -8.07 -9.79
N TYR A 42 -1.17 -7.00 -9.14
CA TYR A 42 -1.23 -5.66 -9.71
C TYR A 42 0.17 -5.11 -10.02
N LEU A 43 1.10 -5.15 -9.07
CA LEU A 43 2.45 -4.63 -9.26
C LEU A 43 3.26 -5.44 -10.28
N LYS A 44 3.08 -6.76 -10.32
CA LYS A 44 3.68 -7.61 -11.36
C LYS A 44 3.25 -7.19 -12.77
N ARG A 45 2.00 -6.75 -12.96
CA ARG A 45 1.50 -6.27 -14.26
C ARG A 45 2.13 -4.93 -14.66
N LYS A 46 2.48 -4.08 -13.69
CA LYS A 46 3.24 -2.84 -13.94
C LYS A 46 4.72 -3.09 -14.29
N GLY A 47 5.27 -4.24 -13.90
CA GLY A 47 6.68 -4.58 -14.17
C GLY A 47 7.69 -3.85 -13.28
N ASP A 48 7.22 -3.20 -12.21
CA ASP A 48 8.07 -2.42 -11.31
C ASP A 48 8.53 -3.28 -10.12
N ARG A 49 9.82 -3.62 -10.11
CA ARG A 49 10.43 -4.48 -9.10
C ARG A 49 10.67 -3.74 -7.78
N ASP A 50 10.98 -2.44 -7.85
CA ASP A 50 11.30 -1.63 -6.68
C ASP A 50 10.00 -1.28 -5.94
N ALA A 51 8.93 -1.00 -6.69
CA ALA A 51 7.59 -0.86 -6.13
C ALA A 51 7.12 -2.11 -5.37
N MET A 52 7.56 -3.32 -5.76
CA MET A 52 7.21 -4.55 -5.05
C MET A 52 7.80 -4.59 -3.63
N ILE A 53 9.03 -4.10 -3.45
CA ILE A 53 9.72 -4.07 -2.16
C ILE A 53 9.05 -3.04 -1.25
N ALA A 54 8.86 -1.82 -1.77
CA ALA A 54 8.17 -0.75 -1.05
C ALA A 54 6.74 -1.15 -0.67
N ALA A 55 5.99 -1.73 -1.61
CA ALA A 55 4.63 -2.20 -1.36
C ALA A 55 4.57 -3.28 -0.28
N ARG A 56 5.55 -4.19 -0.23
CA ARG A 56 5.57 -5.24 0.80
C ARG A 56 5.73 -4.65 2.20
N PHE A 57 6.61 -3.65 2.35
CA PHE A 57 6.80 -2.95 3.60
C PHE A 57 5.55 -2.18 4.01
N VAL A 58 5.03 -1.31 3.13
CA VAL A 58 3.85 -0.49 3.38
C VAL A 58 2.60 -1.34 3.67
N TRP A 59 2.45 -2.49 2.98
CA TRP A 59 1.39 -3.45 3.28
C TRP A 59 1.50 -4.03 4.69
N GLY A 60 2.72 -4.33 5.15
CA GLY A 60 2.96 -4.79 6.53
C GLY A 60 2.53 -3.75 7.56
N CYS A 61 2.89 -2.49 7.35
CA CYS A 61 2.47 -1.39 8.24
C CYS A 61 0.95 -1.21 8.25
N TYR A 62 0.29 -1.33 7.10
CA TYR A 62 -1.18 -1.33 7.01
C TYR A 62 -1.81 -2.46 7.83
N GLN A 63 -1.28 -3.69 7.72
CA GLN A 63 -1.81 -4.83 8.47
C GLN A 63 -1.69 -4.61 9.98
N ALA A 64 -0.54 -4.14 10.45
CA ALA A 64 -0.35 -3.80 11.86
C ALA A 64 -1.34 -2.72 12.33
N ALA A 65 -1.48 -1.63 11.57
CA ALA A 65 -2.40 -0.55 11.91
C ALA A 65 -3.88 -0.96 11.87
N ARG A 66 -4.24 -1.91 11.01
CA ARG A 66 -5.60 -2.46 10.91
C ARG A 66 -5.90 -3.43 12.05
N ASP A 67 -4.93 -4.24 12.45
CA ASP A 67 -5.11 -5.23 13.52
C ASP A 67 -5.08 -4.57 14.92
N ASP A 68 -4.43 -3.40 15.04
CA ASP A 68 -4.47 -2.53 16.24
C ASP A 68 -5.76 -1.68 16.35
N GLU A 69 -6.61 -1.66 15.31
CA GLU A 69 -7.88 -0.94 15.32
C GLU A 69 -8.83 -1.68 16.29
N PRO A 70 -9.25 -1.09 17.44
CA PRO A 70 -10.14 -1.77 18.36
C PRO A 70 -11.45 -2.12 17.66
N LEU A 71 -11.97 -3.32 17.92
CA LEU A 71 -13.30 -3.75 17.45
C LEU A 71 -14.37 -2.86 18.10
N VAL A 72 -14.69 -1.73 17.47
CA VAL A 72 -15.81 -0.85 17.84
C VAL A 72 -17.09 -1.36 17.19
#